data_AF-A0A7U9NJZ8-F1
#
_entry.id   AF-A0A7U9NJZ8-F1
#
_cell.length_a   1.000
_cell.length_b   1.000
_cell.length_c   1.000
_cell.angle_alpha   90.00
_cell.angle_beta   90.00
_cell.angle_gamma   90.00
#
_symmetry.space_group_name_H-M   'P 1'
#
loop_
_entity.id
_entity.type
_entity.pdbx_description
1 polymer ?
#
loop_
_entity_poly.entity_id
_entity_poly.type
_entity_poly.pdbx_seq_one_letter_code
_entity_poly.pdbx_strand_id
1 'polypeptide(L)'
;MLEKYRGNGWKDFYLIFGMCDESFSINYTAEIPQGIHKGWFMFFVTLLNHFYWFFGASLGGIFGSLIQFDTKGLDFVMTAMFVVIFMEQWMKEKEHASSLVGLGVTLLCLIAFGADRFLIPAMAVILGVLTFLRKPLERRREAGD
;
A
#
# COMPACT_ATOMS: atom_id res chain seq x y z
N MET A 1 9.19 -6.27 9.10
CA MET A 1 8.76 -5.16 8.22
C MET A 1 8.69 -3.83 9.00
N LEU A 2 7.74 -3.65 9.93
CA LEU A 2 7.61 -2.41 10.72
C LEU A 2 8.72 -2.18 11.76
N GLU A 3 9.52 -3.19 12.08
CA GLU A 3 10.69 -3.04 12.95
C GLU A 3 11.73 -2.06 12.39
N LYS A 4 11.81 -1.89 11.06
CA LYS A 4 12.70 -0.91 10.41
C LYS A 4 12.35 0.53 10.78
N TYR A 5 11.09 0.77 11.18
CA TYR A 5 10.56 2.06 11.63
C TYR A 5 10.62 2.27 13.14
N ARG A 6 10.96 1.24 13.92
CA ARG A 6 11.04 1.33 15.39
C ARG A 6 12.44 1.75 15.81
N GLY A 7 12.53 2.70 16.74
CA GLY A 7 13.79 3.08 17.38
C GLY A 7 14.37 4.42 16.94
N ASN A 8 13.62 5.27 16.24
CA ASN A 8 14.05 6.64 15.91
C ASN A 8 13.54 7.69 16.92
N GLY A 9 13.02 7.27 18.07
CA GLY A 9 12.56 8.13 19.16
C GLY A 9 11.24 8.82 18.81
N TRP A 10 11.10 10.11 19.15
CA TRP A 10 9.89 10.91 18.88
C TRP A 10 9.47 10.98 17.40
N LYS A 11 10.40 10.76 16.47
CA LYS A 11 10.12 10.75 15.02
C LYS A 11 9.23 9.59 14.63
N ASP A 12 9.22 8.50 15.41
CA ASP A 12 8.40 7.32 15.13
C ASP A 12 6.92 7.71 15.09
N PHE A 13 6.46 8.66 15.92
CA PHE A 13 5.08 9.16 15.88
C PHE A 13 4.74 9.81 14.53
N TYR A 14 5.63 10.68 14.03
CA TYR A 14 5.43 11.32 12.73
C TYR A 14 5.55 10.34 11.57
N LEU A 15 6.49 9.39 11.66
CA LEU A 15 6.67 8.35 10.66
C LEU A 15 5.44 7.45 10.55
N ILE A 16 4.84 7.05 11.68
CA ILE A 16 3.62 6.24 11.69
C ILE A 16 2.43 7.06 11.14
N PHE A 17 2.30 8.32 11.57
CA PHE A 17 1.22 9.19 11.11
C PHE A 17 1.27 9.48 9.60
N GLY A 18 2.46 9.76 9.07
CA GLY A 18 2.67 10.06 7.66
C GLY A 18 2.93 8.83 6.78
N MET A 19 2.78 7.62 7.31
CA MET A 19 3.07 6.39 6.56
C MET A 19 1.97 6.12 5.52
N CYS A 20 2.37 6.18 4.25
CA CYS A 20 1.64 5.65 3.10
C CYS A 20 2.50 4.64 2.34
N ASP A 21 1.89 3.94 1.38
CA ASP A 21 2.56 2.88 0.61
C ASP A 21 3.79 3.38 -0.17
N GLU A 22 3.79 4.61 -0.69
CA GLU A 22 4.96 5.14 -1.39
C GLU A 22 6.10 5.45 -0.41
N SER A 23 5.79 6.13 0.69
CA SER A 23 6.77 6.42 1.74
C SER A 23 7.33 5.13 2.35
N PHE A 24 6.50 4.09 2.47
CA PHE A 24 6.88 2.77 2.94
C PHE A 24 7.80 2.07 1.94
N SER A 25 7.43 2.06 0.66
CA SER A 25 8.20 1.42 -0.40
C SER A 25 9.59 2.04 -0.54
N ILE A 26 9.69 3.38 -0.50
CA ILE A 26 10.99 4.08 -0.58
C ILE A 26 11.85 3.78 0.65
N ASN A 27 11.31 3.96 1.86
CA ASN A 27 12.08 3.74 3.08
C ASN A 27 12.47 2.27 3.28
N TYR A 28 11.67 1.33 2.75
CA TYR A 28 11.97 -0.09 2.84
C TYR A 28 13.04 -0.53 1.83
N THR A 29 12.96 -0.05 0.58
CA THR A 29 13.90 -0.42 -0.49
C THR A 29 15.21 0.38 -0.47
N ALA A 30 15.22 1.59 0.11
CA ALA A 30 16.42 2.41 0.18
C ALA A 30 17.50 1.78 1.08
N GLU A 31 18.71 1.67 0.54
CA GLU A 31 19.94 1.40 1.27
C GLU A 31 20.52 2.71 1.78
N ILE A 32 20.50 2.91 3.10
CA ILE A 32 20.95 4.16 3.72
C ILE A 32 22.47 4.12 3.88
N PRO A 33 23.23 5.05 3.27
CA PRO A 33 24.69 5.10 3.35
C PRO A 33 25.21 5.15 4.79
N GLN A 34 26.37 4.55 5.03
CA GLN A 34 27.04 4.61 6.34
C GLN A 34 27.43 6.06 6.64
N GLY A 35 26.93 6.60 7.76
CA GLY A 35 27.15 7.99 8.18
C GLY A 35 25.88 8.86 8.21
N ILE A 36 24.77 8.40 7.62
CA ILE A 36 23.48 9.11 7.68
C ILE A 36 22.59 8.50 8.77
N HIS A 37 22.03 9.34 9.63
CA HIS A 37 21.05 8.91 10.63
C HIS A 37 19.76 8.42 9.94
N LYS A 38 19.51 7.11 10.03
CA LYS A 38 18.35 6.45 9.40
C LYS A 38 17.02 7.13 9.73
N GLY A 39 16.81 7.52 10.98
CA GLY A 39 15.58 8.20 11.39
C GLY A 39 15.39 9.61 10.79
N TRP A 40 16.46 10.33 10.48
CA TRP A 40 16.35 11.61 9.77
C TRP A 40 16.05 11.41 8.30
N PHE A 41 16.69 10.43 7.66
CA PHE A 41 16.39 10.06 6.27
C PHE A 41 14.90 9.71 6.11
N MET A 42 14.39 8.79 6.93
CA MET A 42 12.99 8.38 6.88
C MET A 42 12.04 9.55 7.13
N PHE A 43 12.39 10.42 8.10
CA PHE A 43 11.58 11.60 8.41
C PHE A 43 11.46 12.54 7.21
N PHE A 44 12.57 12.85 6.52
CA PHE A 44 12.54 13.73 5.36
C PHE A 44 11.81 13.10 4.17
N VAL A 45 11.96 11.79 3.93
CA VAL A 45 11.19 11.08 2.89
C VAL A 45 9.69 11.21 3.16
N THR A 46 9.25 10.91 4.38
CA THR A 46 7.83 11.02 4.77
C THR A 46 7.34 12.46 4.72
N LEU A 47 8.14 13.42 5.19
CA LEU A 47 7.82 14.85 5.17
C LEU A 47 7.64 15.36 3.74
N LEU A 48 8.59 15.06 2.84
CA LEU A 48 8.51 15.49 1.44
C LEU A 48 7.32 14.86 0.74
N ASN A 49 7.04 13.57 0.99
CA ASN A 49 5.87 12.93 0.42
C ASN A 49 4.57 13.60 0.89
N HIS A 50 4.49 13.91 2.19
CA HIS A 50 3.35 14.63 2.76
C HIS A 50 3.17 16.02 2.13
N PHE A 51 4.25 16.77 1.93
CA PHE A 51 4.22 18.07 1.26
C PHE A 51 3.78 17.97 -0.20
N TYR A 52 4.28 16.99 -0.95
CA TYR A 52 3.88 16.77 -2.34
C TYR A 52 2.40 16.41 -2.45
N TRP A 53 1.90 15.59 -1.52
CA TRP A 53 0.50 15.25 -1.46
C TRP A 53 -0.36 16.47 -1.14
N PHE A 54 -0.01 17.22 -0.08
CA PHE A 54 -0.72 18.42 0.33
C PHE A 54 -0.75 19.49 -0.77
N PHE A 55 0.40 19.77 -1.37
CA PHE A 55 0.52 20.78 -2.42
C PHE A 55 -0.17 20.32 -3.71
N GLY A 56 0.01 19.06 -4.12
CA GLY A 56 -0.66 18.49 -5.29
C GLY A 56 -2.18 18.48 -5.16
N ALA A 57 -2.71 18.08 -4.00
CA ALA A 57 -4.15 18.10 -3.72
C ALA A 57 -4.70 19.53 -3.64
N SER A 58 -3.97 20.46 -3.01
CA SER A 58 -4.37 21.86 -2.91
C SER A 58 -4.40 22.54 -4.28
N LEU A 59 -3.35 22.35 -5.09
CA LEU A 59 -3.32 22.83 -6.48
C LEU A 59 -4.41 22.17 -7.31
N GLY A 60 -4.58 20.85 -7.21
CA GLY A 60 -5.64 20.12 -7.91
C GLY A 60 -7.04 20.62 -7.55
N GLY A 61 -7.29 20.96 -6.28
CA GLY A 61 -8.56 21.54 -5.83
C GLY A 61 -8.79 22.96 -6.34
N ILE A 62 -7.76 23.81 -6.31
CA ILE A 62 -7.84 25.21 -6.76
C ILE A 62 -7.97 25.30 -8.29
N PHE A 63 -7.11 24.57 -9.01
CA PHE A 63 -7.03 24.61 -10.47
C PHE A 63 -7.96 23.61 -11.16
N GLY A 64 -8.50 22.61 -10.45
CA GLY A 64 -9.40 21.61 -11.01
C GLY A 64 -10.72 22.19 -11.54
N SER A 65 -11.18 23.32 -10.99
CA SER A 65 -12.35 24.04 -11.51
C SER A 65 -12.02 24.97 -12.68
N LEU A 66 -10.75 25.35 -12.83
CA LEU A 66 -10.26 26.29 -13.86
C LEU A 66 -9.82 25.56 -15.14
N ILE A 67 -9.39 24.31 -15.01
CA ILE A 67 -8.92 23.48 -16.11
C ILE A 67 -10.05 22.51 -16.51
N GLN A 68 -10.84 22.88 -17.51
CA GLN A 68 -11.72 21.93 -18.21
C GLN A 68 -10.90 21.05 -19.15
N PHE A 69 -10.03 20.23 -18.59
CA PHE A 69 -9.35 19.18 -19.33
C PHE A 69 -10.30 18.00 -19.48
N ASP A 70 -10.29 17.34 -20.63
CA ASP A 70 -11.00 16.08 -20.78
C ASP A 70 -10.30 15.03 -19.88
N THR A 71 -10.87 14.76 -18.71
CA THR A 71 -10.38 13.79 -17.74
C THR A 71 -10.64 12.35 -18.17
N LYS A 72 -11.25 12.16 -19.34
CA LYS A 72 -11.50 10.86 -19.96
C LYS A 72 -10.17 10.14 -20.20
N GLY A 73 -9.93 9.11 -19.39
CA GLY A 73 -8.68 8.35 -19.38
C GLY A 73 -8.02 8.28 -18.00
N LEU A 74 -8.32 9.19 -17.07
CA LEU A 74 -7.81 9.09 -15.70
C LEU A 74 -8.29 7.83 -14.98
N ASP A 75 -9.56 7.45 -15.17
CA ASP A 75 -10.12 6.20 -14.62
C ASP A 75 -9.41 4.95 -15.16
N PHE A 76 -8.93 5.01 -16.41
CA PHE A 76 -8.13 3.95 -17.00
C PHE A 76 -6.74 3.88 -16.35
N VAL A 77 -6.09 5.02 -16.11
CA VAL A 77 -4.75 5.05 -15.49
C VAL A 77 -4.79 4.43 -14.10
N MET A 78 -5.77 4.78 -13.27
CA MET A 78 -5.90 4.21 -11.92
C MET A 78 -6.12 2.69 -11.96
N THR A 79 -7.03 2.24 -12.83
CA THR A 79 -7.29 0.80 -13.02
C THR A 79 -6.05 0.06 -13.50
N ALA A 80 -5.35 0.61 -14.50
CA ALA A 80 -4.12 0.03 -15.04
C ALA A 80 -3.02 -0.06 -13.98
N MET A 81 -2.87 0.97 -13.14
CA MET A 81 -1.90 0.96 -12.05
C MET A 81 -2.15 -0.19 -11.07
N PHE A 82 -3.39 -0.40 -10.62
CA PHE A 82 -3.73 -1.52 -9.75
C PHE A 82 -3.49 -2.88 -10.41
N VAL A 83 -3.84 -3.02 -11.70
CA VAL A 83 -3.60 -4.25 -12.46
C VAL A 83 -2.10 -4.55 -12.60
N VAL A 84 -1.28 -3.54 -12.91
CA VAL A 84 0.18 -3.70 -13.04
C VAL A 84 0.79 -4.07 -11.70
N ILE A 85 0.42 -3.39 -10.61
CA ILE A 85 0.89 -3.73 -9.26
C ILE A 85 0.51 -5.16 -8.90
N PHE A 86 -0.74 -5.56 -9.15
CA PHE A 86 -1.19 -6.93 -8.90
C PHE A 86 -0.39 -7.95 -9.72
N MET A 87 -0.16 -7.68 -11.00
CA MET A 87 0.61 -8.57 -11.88
C MET A 87 2.07 -8.67 -11.43
N GLU A 88 2.69 -7.56 -11.02
CA GLU A 88 4.05 -7.54 -10.52
C GLU A 88 4.18 -8.38 -9.22
N GLN A 89 3.20 -8.27 -8.31
CA GLN A 89 3.16 -9.13 -7.11
C GLN A 89 2.92 -10.59 -7.47
N TRP A 90 1.99 -10.86 -8.38
CA TRP A 90 1.73 -12.22 -8.86
C TRP A 90 2.97 -12.87 -9.46
N MET A 91 3.78 -12.13 -10.21
CA MET A 91 5.02 -12.65 -10.79
C MET A 91 6.15 -12.84 -9.76
N LYS A 92 6.17 -12.05 -8.67
CA LYS A 92 7.21 -12.12 -7.62
C LYS A 92 6.93 -13.19 -6.56
N GLU A 93 5.66 -13.47 -6.25
CA GLU A 93 5.31 -14.45 -5.22
C GLU A 93 5.46 -15.90 -5.72
N LYS A 94 6.14 -16.76 -4.95
CA LYS A 94 6.23 -18.21 -5.24
C LYS A 94 4.90 -18.94 -4.94
N GLU A 95 4.14 -18.48 -3.95
CA GLU A 95 2.84 -19.03 -3.56
C GLU A 95 1.75 -17.98 -3.72
N HIS A 96 0.85 -18.16 -4.68
CA HIS A 96 -0.23 -17.21 -4.98
C HIS A 96 -1.46 -17.34 -4.07
N ALA A 97 -1.35 -18.08 -2.95
CA ALA A 97 -2.47 -18.34 -2.05
C ALA A 97 -3.10 -17.04 -1.51
N SER A 98 -2.26 -16.06 -1.13
CA SER A 98 -2.72 -14.75 -0.63
C SER A 98 -3.46 -13.96 -1.72
N SER A 99 -2.93 -13.95 -2.94
CA SER A 99 -3.53 -13.28 -4.10
C SER A 99 -4.88 -13.90 -4.49
N LEU A 100 -4.98 -15.23 -4.46
CA LEU A 100 -6.22 -15.96 -4.73
C LEU A 100 -7.29 -15.75 -3.65
N VAL A 101 -6.89 -15.73 -2.37
CA VAL A 101 -7.80 -15.41 -1.25
C VAL A 101 -8.32 -13.98 -1.40
N GLY A 102 -7.46 -13.03 -1.72
CA GLY A 102 -7.85 -11.64 -1.97
C GLY A 102 -8.91 -11.53 -3.07
N LEU A 103 -8.67 -12.12 -4.24
CA LEU A 103 -9.62 -12.13 -5.35
C LEU A 103 -10.93 -12.84 -5.00
N GLY A 104 -10.85 -14.04 -4.43
CA GLY A 104 -12.01 -14.85 -4.10
C GLY A 104 -12.92 -14.20 -3.05
N VAL A 105 -12.33 -13.72 -1.95
CA VAL A 105 -13.10 -13.05 -0.88
C VAL A 105 -13.70 -11.74 -1.39
N THR A 106 -12.96 -10.94 -2.16
CA THR A 106 -13.48 -9.69 -2.71
C THR A 106 -14.65 -9.95 -3.66
N LEU A 107 -14.55 -10.96 -4.53
CA LEU A 107 -15.63 -11.33 -5.46
C LEU A 107 -16.87 -11.85 -4.72
N LEU A 108 -16.68 -12.70 -3.70
CA LEU A 108 -17.79 -13.21 -2.88
C LEU A 108 -18.50 -12.08 -2.12
N CYS A 109 -17.75 -11.16 -1.53
CA CYS A 109 -18.31 -9.99 -0.88
C CYS A 109 -19.02 -9.06 -1.87
N LEU A 110 -18.50 -8.91 -3.09
CA LEU A 110 -19.15 -8.12 -4.14
C LEU A 110 -20.51 -8.69 -4.52
N ILE A 111 -20.60 -10.02 -4.69
CA ILE A 111 -21.86 -10.71 -5.00
C ILE A 111 -22.85 -10.62 -3.83
N ALA A 112 -22.37 -10.77 -2.59
CA ALA A 112 -23.22 -10.80 -1.41
C ALA A 112 -23.71 -9.42 -0.94
N PHE A 113 -22.87 -8.39 -1.00
CA PHE A 113 -23.13 -7.06 -0.43
C PHE A 113 -23.32 -5.96 -1.48
N GLY A 114 -23.06 -6.23 -2.77
CA GLY A 114 -23.16 -5.27 -3.86
C GLY A 114 -21.99 -4.28 -3.93
N ALA A 115 -21.90 -3.53 -5.03
CA ALA A 115 -20.79 -2.62 -5.35
C ALA A 115 -20.60 -1.48 -4.34
N ASP A 116 -21.64 -1.06 -3.63
CA ASP A 116 -21.56 0.08 -2.72
C ASP A 116 -21.01 -0.27 -1.33
N ARG A 117 -21.10 -1.54 -0.92
CA ARG A 117 -20.83 -1.96 0.48
C ARG A 117 -19.86 -3.11 0.62
N PHE A 118 -19.36 -3.70 -0.47
CA PHE A 118 -18.51 -4.89 -0.41
C PHE A 118 -17.12 -4.64 0.19
N LEU A 119 -16.59 -3.42 0.09
CA LEU A 119 -15.17 -3.14 0.37
C LEU A 119 -14.80 -3.35 1.85
N ILE A 120 -15.59 -2.80 2.78
CA ILE A 120 -15.33 -2.96 4.23
C ILE A 120 -15.43 -4.43 4.68
N PRO A 121 -16.51 -5.17 4.36
CA PRO A 121 -16.60 -6.61 4.64
C PRO A 121 -15.45 -7.41 4.01
N ALA A 122 -15.09 -7.14 2.76
CA ALA A 122 -13.99 -7.84 2.09
C ALA A 122 -12.67 -7.64 2.83
N MET A 123 -12.32 -6.40 3.21
CA MET A 123 -11.10 -6.12 3.98
C MET A 123 -11.08 -6.87 5.32
N ALA A 124 -12.21 -6.88 6.05
CA ALA A 124 -12.31 -7.58 7.33
C ALA A 124 -12.15 -9.10 7.17
N VAL A 125 -12.79 -9.70 6.17
CA VAL A 125 -12.69 -11.15 5.91
C VAL A 125 -11.30 -11.52 5.41
N ILE A 126 -10.71 -10.77 4.47
CA ILE A 126 -9.34 -11.01 4.00
C ILE A 126 -8.37 -10.98 5.18
N LEU A 127 -8.46 -9.96 6.04
CA LEU A 127 -7.61 -9.85 7.22
C LEU A 127 -7.80 -11.04 8.17
N GLY A 128 -9.04 -11.45 8.43
CA GLY A 128 -9.34 -12.62 9.27
C GLY A 128 -8.78 -13.92 8.69
N VAL A 129 -9.01 -14.16 7.40
CA VAL A 129 -8.55 -15.36 6.69
C VAL A 129 -7.02 -15.40 6.64
N LEU A 130 -6.34 -14.32 6.26
CA LEU A 130 -4.88 -14.28 6.22
C LEU A 130 -4.25 -14.40 7.61
N THR A 131 -4.87 -13.83 8.64
CA THR A 131 -4.40 -14.00 10.02
C THR A 131 -4.51 -15.45 10.48
N PHE A 132 -5.59 -16.14 10.11
CA PHE A 132 -5.78 -17.57 10.43
C PHE A 132 -4.85 -18.48 9.61
N LEU A 133 -4.68 -18.17 8.32
CA LEU A 133 -3.81 -18.91 7.40
C LEU A 133 -2.32 -18.57 7.56
N ARG A 134 -1.96 -17.60 8.41
CA ARG A 134 -0.57 -17.18 8.62
C ARG A 134 0.34 -18.36 8.98
N LYS A 135 -0.04 -19.17 9.98
CA LYS A 135 0.76 -20.32 10.43
C LYS A 135 0.97 -21.40 9.35
N PRO A 136 -0.08 -21.86 8.62
CA PRO A 136 0.14 -22.83 7.56
C PRO A 136 0.88 -22.26 6.35
N LEU A 137 0.72 -20.97 6.03
CA LEU A 137 1.45 -20.30 4.94
C LEU A 137 2.93 -20.13 5.27
N GLU A 138 3.28 -19.72 6.50
CA GLU A 138 4.68 -19.66 6.96
C GLU A 138 5.33 -21.05 6.89
N ARG A 139 4.62 -22.09 7.35
CA ARG A 139 5.14 -23.48 7.33
C ARG A 139 5.31 -24.07 5.92
N ARG A 140 4.45 -23.70 4.97
CA ARG A 140 4.57 -24.09 3.55
C ARG A 140 5.74 -23.39 2.87
N ARG A 141 5.96 -22.11 3.19
CA ARG A 141 7.08 -21.32 2.67
C ARG A 141 8.43 -21.82 3.19
N GLU A 142 8.51 -22.26 4.44
CA GLU A 142 9.72 -22.86 5.03
C GLU A 142 10.00 -24.30 4.55
N ALA A 143 8.98 -25.04 4.11
CA ALA A 143 9.14 -26.41 3.62
C ALA A 143 9.46 -26.50 2.11
N GLY A 144 9.42 -25.38 1.39
CA GLY A 144 9.68 -25.27 -0.05
C GLY A 144 10.97 -24.55 -0.43
N ASP A 145 11.77 -24.13 0.55
CA ASP A 145 13.19 -23.73 0.40
C ASP A 145 14.09 -24.86 0.95
#